data_AF-A0A814KY65-F1
#
_entry.id   AF-A0A814KY65-F1
#
_cell.length_a   1.000
_cell.length_b   1.000
_cell.length_c   1.000
_cell.angle_alpha   90.00
_cell.angle_beta   90.00
_cell.angle_gamma   90.00
#
_symmetry.space_group_name_H-M   'P 1'
#
loop_
_entity.id
_entity.type
_entity.pdbx_description
1 polymer ?
#
loop_
_entity_poly.entity_id
_entity_poly.type
_entity_poly.pdbx_seq_one_letter_code
_entity_poly.pdbx_strand_id
1 'polypeptide(L)'
;MRIIYQTLFFLTCLTIFIHCQGGGGSGGGGGGGGGGGGLGGGGFYGGSSTSCRTAACPYFNGIFIGSITGGAVGLLLLIAAISWCCRRYKSQPFRTNSNFVSKGTSKNSYENFFHHHQFQSGTWSGQYYQYGGWHGPYRCSLSFNSQLMNVSGSGVDDIGSFTIDGTYSNETHRIGLTKQYQLGTGDPSQNLGHQVIIQLTWNEKNNQFEGKWYVQTKKYHGDGKFQLKLDEQQQLRPYEKV
;
A
#
# COMPACT_ATOMS: atom_id res chain seq x y z
N MET A 1 -3.15 5.53 4.92
CA MET A 1 -3.11 6.94 4.46
C MET A 1 -2.87 7.94 5.60
N ARG A 2 -3.57 7.85 6.75
CA ARG A 2 -3.42 8.81 7.86
C ARG A 2 -1.97 8.98 8.38
N ILE A 3 -1.21 7.88 8.42
CA ILE A 3 0.20 7.89 8.86
C ILE A 3 1.11 8.60 7.86
N ILE A 4 0.88 8.43 6.55
CA ILE A 4 1.70 9.07 5.50
C ILE A 4 1.56 10.59 5.54
N TYR A 5 0.34 11.10 5.70
CA TYR A 5 0.09 12.53 5.86
C TYR A 5 0.68 13.09 7.15
N GLN A 6 0.66 12.33 8.26
CA GLN A 6 1.32 12.74 9.49
C GLN A 6 2.84 12.81 9.31
N THR A 7 3.49 11.83 8.68
CA THR A 7 4.93 11.90 8.43
C THR A 7 5.34 13.02 7.47
N LEU A 8 4.56 13.29 6.41
CA LEU A 8 4.81 14.42 5.51
C LEU A 8 4.65 15.78 6.22
N PHE A 9 3.64 15.91 7.09
CA PHE A 9 3.41 17.11 7.88
C PHE A 9 4.56 17.39 8.85
N PHE A 10 5.05 16.36 9.56
CA PHE A 10 6.20 16.51 10.46
C PHE A 10 7.49 16.89 9.72
N LEU A 11 7.73 16.33 8.53
CA LEU A 11 8.88 16.69 7.69
C LEU A 11 8.81 18.15 7.21
N THR A 12 7.64 18.64 6.81
CA THR A 12 7.46 20.05 6.41
C THR A 12 7.66 21.02 7.58
N CYS A 13 7.19 20.67 8.79
CA CYS A 13 7.40 21.50 9.98
C CYS A 13 8.88 21.55 10.39
N LEU A 14 9.62 20.43 10.25
CA LEU A 14 11.04 20.38 10.58
C LEU A 14 11.88 21.28 9.66
N THR A 15 11.54 21.35 8.36
CA THR A 15 12.24 22.24 7.40
C THR A 15 12.00 23.73 7.65
N ILE A 16 10.84 24.10 8.21
CA ILE A 16 10.51 25.49 8.59
C ILE A 16 11.28 25.89 9.85
N PHE A 17 11.43 24.99 10.83
CA PHE A 17 12.23 25.26 12.04
C PHE A 17 13.71 25.52 11.75
N ILE A 18 14.29 24.89 10.72
CA ILE A 18 15.68 25.11 10.31
C ILE A 18 15.88 26.48 9.65
N HIS A 19 14.83 27.07 9.05
CA HIS A 19 14.89 28.42 8.46
C HIS A 19 14.47 29.55 9.42
N CYS A 20 13.89 29.22 10.59
CA CYS A 20 13.44 30.22 11.56
C CYS A 20 14.44 30.51 12.71
N GLN A 21 15.65 29.93 12.73
CA GLN A 21 16.72 30.34 13.67
C GLN A 21 17.62 31.47 13.12
N GLY A 22 17.06 32.37 12.32
CA GLY A 22 17.76 33.51 11.74
C GLY A 22 17.02 34.83 11.95
N GLY A 23 16.54 35.11 13.15
CA GLY A 23 15.96 36.43 13.44
C GLY A 23 15.30 36.54 14.82
N GLY A 24 15.96 37.24 15.74
CA GLY A 24 15.34 37.77 16.95
C GLY A 24 16.19 37.61 18.22
N GLY A 25 16.78 38.71 18.69
CA GLY A 25 17.46 38.78 19.99
C GLY A 25 17.81 40.21 20.38
N SER A 26 16.87 40.89 21.03
CA SER A 26 16.97 42.22 21.65
C SER A 26 17.33 42.13 23.14
N GLY A 27 18.09 43.11 23.65
CA GLY A 27 18.36 43.36 25.09
C GLY A 27 19.86 43.29 25.42
N GLY A 28 20.48 44.15 26.23
CA GLY A 28 20.03 45.20 27.14
C GLY A 28 21.03 45.26 28.31
N GLY A 29 21.63 46.44 28.55
CA GLY A 29 22.09 46.94 29.86
C GLY A 29 23.23 46.26 30.64
N GLY A 30 24.30 47.04 30.89
CA GLY A 30 24.64 47.46 32.27
C GLY A 30 25.80 46.78 33.02
N GLY A 31 26.79 47.61 33.43
CA GLY A 31 27.65 47.49 34.64
C GLY A 31 28.69 46.36 34.63
N GLY A 32 29.93 46.50 35.11
CA GLY A 32 30.55 47.49 35.98
C GLY A 32 31.45 46.76 36.99
N GLY A 33 32.74 47.12 37.06
CA GLY A 33 33.54 47.08 38.29
C GLY A 33 34.51 45.91 38.53
N GLY A 34 35.81 46.24 38.54
CA GLY A 34 36.88 45.74 39.46
C GLY A 34 37.34 44.28 39.30
N GLY A 35 38.62 43.91 39.40
CA GLY A 35 39.84 44.59 39.82
C GLY A 35 40.86 43.51 40.23
N GLY A 36 42.16 43.76 39.95
CA GLY A 36 43.32 42.97 40.42
C GLY A 36 43.59 41.70 39.60
N GLY A 37 44.80 41.37 39.15
CA GLY A 37 46.15 41.86 39.40
C GLY A 37 47.09 40.67 39.15
N GLY A 38 48.26 40.87 38.54
CA GLY A 38 49.30 39.84 38.45
C GLY A 38 49.78 39.49 37.05
N LEU A 39 50.64 40.33 36.45
CA LEU A 39 52.07 40.06 36.20
C LEU A 39 52.37 39.24 34.92
N GLY A 40 52.97 39.93 33.93
CA GLY A 40 54.00 39.33 33.07
C GLY A 40 53.87 39.60 31.58
N GLY A 41 54.68 40.55 31.07
CA GLY A 41 55.19 40.52 29.70
C GLY A 41 54.49 41.44 28.70
N GLY A 42 55.12 42.60 28.42
CA GLY A 42 54.76 43.49 27.31
C GLY A 42 54.96 42.83 25.94
N GLY A 43 54.51 43.39 24.83
CA GLY A 43 53.82 44.63 24.56
C GLY A 43 53.58 44.70 23.05
N PHE A 44 52.84 45.72 22.63
CA PHE A 44 52.60 46.19 21.26
C PHE A 44 51.41 45.61 20.48
N TYR A 45 50.33 46.42 20.54
CA TYR A 45 49.42 46.85 19.46
C TYR A 45 48.73 45.83 18.57
N GLY A 46 47.40 46.02 18.49
CA GLY A 46 46.70 45.92 17.21
C GLY A 46 45.61 44.88 17.17
N GLY A 47 44.54 45.12 17.93
CA GLY A 47 43.22 44.62 17.54
C GLY A 47 42.96 45.04 16.09
N SER A 48 43.01 44.06 15.19
CA SER A 48 42.63 44.24 13.80
C SER A 48 41.54 43.23 13.54
N SER A 49 40.31 43.75 13.57
CA SER A 49 39.15 43.26 12.84
C SER A 49 39.60 42.96 11.40
N THR A 50 40.12 41.76 11.17
CA THR A 50 40.54 41.33 9.85
C THR A 50 39.30 40.84 9.13
N SER A 51 38.53 41.81 8.64
CA SER A 51 37.84 41.64 7.37
C SER A 51 38.91 41.31 6.34
N CYS A 52 39.15 40.03 6.10
CA CYS A 52 40.02 39.57 5.03
C CYS A 52 39.36 39.92 3.68
N ARG A 53 39.64 41.13 3.20
CA ARG A 53 39.31 41.62 1.85
C ARG A 53 40.56 41.61 0.96
N THR A 54 41.41 40.59 1.06
CA THR A 54 42.57 40.38 0.18
C THR A 54 42.55 39.00 -0.45
N ALA A 55 43.02 38.94 -1.70
CA ALA A 55 42.89 37.85 -2.67
C ALA A 55 43.65 36.54 -2.34
N ALA A 56 43.85 36.20 -1.07
CA ALA A 56 44.62 35.03 -0.66
C ALA A 56 43.98 34.25 0.52
N CYS A 57 42.66 34.35 0.71
CA CYS A 57 41.94 33.40 1.56
C CYS A 57 41.39 32.27 0.67
N PRO A 58 41.82 31.00 0.84
CA PRO A 58 41.16 29.88 0.18
C PRO A 58 39.74 29.81 0.71
N TYR A 59 38.82 30.37 -0.07
CA TYR A 59 37.40 30.39 0.21
C TYR A 59 36.95 28.95 0.49
N PHE A 60 36.31 28.73 1.64
CA PHE A 60 35.82 27.43 2.14
C PHE A 60 34.71 26.86 1.23
N ASN A 61 35.05 26.53 -0.02
CA ASN A 61 34.14 25.89 -0.98
C ASN A 61 33.74 24.48 -0.52
N GLY A 62 34.48 23.87 0.40
CA GLY A 62 34.19 22.54 0.93
C GLY A 62 32.90 22.46 1.75
N ILE A 63 32.52 23.52 2.47
CA ILE A 63 31.29 23.51 3.30
C ILE A 63 30.05 23.62 2.41
N PHE A 64 30.08 24.48 1.40
CA PHE A 64 28.98 24.61 0.44
C PHE A 64 28.80 23.35 -0.42
N ILE A 65 29.90 22.79 -0.93
CA ILE A 65 29.87 21.56 -1.73
C ILE A 65 29.44 20.36 -0.86
N GLY A 66 29.90 20.26 0.39
CA GLY A 66 29.52 19.20 1.32
C GLY A 66 28.03 19.23 1.70
N SER A 67 27.45 20.42 1.88
CA SER A 67 26.02 20.57 2.21
C SER A 67 25.11 20.16 1.05
N ILE A 68 25.44 20.59 -0.17
CA ILE A 68 24.64 20.25 -1.37
C ILE A 68 24.72 18.74 -1.66
N THR A 69 25.93 18.17 -1.60
CA THR A 69 26.13 16.73 -1.86
C THR A 69 25.50 15.86 -0.77
N GLY A 70 25.66 16.21 0.51
CA GLY A 70 25.04 15.52 1.63
C GLY A 70 23.50 15.56 1.58
N GLY A 71 22.92 16.72 1.26
CA GLY A 71 21.48 16.87 1.07
C GLY A 71 20.94 16.02 -0.08
N ALA A 72 21.63 15.98 -1.22
CA ALA A 72 21.23 15.18 -2.37
C ALA A 72 21.28 13.67 -2.08
N VAL A 73 22.34 13.18 -1.42
CA VAL A 73 22.47 11.78 -1.02
C VAL A 73 21.41 11.40 0.01
N GLY A 74 21.18 12.25 1.02
CA GLY A 74 20.14 12.03 2.03
C GLY A 74 18.73 11.93 1.42
N LEU A 75 18.41 12.81 0.45
CA LEU A 75 17.14 12.77 -0.26
C LEU A 75 16.99 11.51 -1.12
N LEU A 76 18.05 11.08 -1.82
CA LEU A 76 18.02 9.85 -2.62
C LEU A 76 17.80 8.61 -1.75
N LEU A 77 18.47 8.53 -0.58
CA LEU A 77 18.26 7.44 0.38
C LEU A 77 16.83 7.45 0.95
N LEU A 78 16.28 8.63 1.24
CA LEU A 78 14.90 8.77 1.69
C LEU A 78 13.90 8.31 0.61
N ILE A 79 14.09 8.73 -0.64
CA ILE A 79 13.24 8.29 -1.77
C ILE A 79 13.36 6.78 -1.98
N ALA A 80 14.57 6.22 -1.85
CA ALA A 80 14.78 4.78 -1.94
C ALA A 80 14.07 4.04 -0.81
N ALA A 81 14.15 4.53 0.44
CA ALA A 81 13.47 3.95 1.59
C ALA A 81 11.94 4.04 1.45
N ILE A 82 11.40 5.18 1.04
CA ILE A 82 9.97 5.36 0.76
C ILE A 82 9.54 4.41 -0.35
N SER A 83 10.30 4.32 -1.45
CA SER A 83 10.01 3.42 -2.56
C SER A 83 10.04 1.95 -2.13
N TRP A 84 10.99 1.56 -1.29
CA TRP A 84 11.09 0.22 -0.71
C TRP A 84 9.90 -0.10 0.20
N CYS A 85 9.55 0.81 1.10
CA CYS A 85 8.37 0.68 1.96
C CYS A 85 7.08 0.60 1.13
N CYS A 86 6.89 1.51 0.17
CA CYS A 86 5.74 1.50 -0.72
C CYS A 86 5.64 0.22 -1.55
N ARG A 87 6.76 -0.38 -1.98
CA ARG A 87 6.77 -1.69 -2.65
C ARG A 87 6.31 -2.81 -1.71
N ARG A 88 6.73 -2.80 -0.45
CA ARG A 88 6.36 -3.83 0.55
C ARG A 88 4.88 -3.78 0.97
N TYR A 89 4.24 -2.60 0.92
CA TYR A 89 2.81 -2.46 1.22
C TYR A 89 1.87 -2.84 0.06
N LYS A 90 2.38 -3.17 -1.14
CA LYS A 90 1.52 -3.44 -2.31
C LYS A 90 0.75 -4.76 -2.27
N SER A 91 1.20 -5.73 -1.46
CA SER A 91 0.60 -7.07 -1.43
C SER A 91 -0.59 -7.21 -0.48
N GLN A 92 -1.09 -6.12 0.10
CA GLN A 92 -2.35 -6.10 0.84
C GLN A 92 -3.42 -5.33 0.05
N PRO A 93 -4.67 -5.80 0.07
CA PRO A 93 -5.76 -4.99 -0.46
C PRO A 93 -5.89 -3.72 0.39
N PHE A 94 -6.10 -2.57 -0.25
CA PHE A 94 -6.29 -1.30 0.46
C PHE A 94 -7.55 -1.30 1.36
N ARG A 95 -8.48 -2.23 1.13
CA ARG A 95 -9.76 -2.34 1.83
C ARG A 95 -10.05 -3.78 2.20
N THR A 96 -10.80 -3.97 3.28
CA THR A 96 -11.46 -5.24 3.58
C THR A 96 -12.51 -5.58 2.52
N ASN A 97 -12.88 -6.86 2.41
CA ASN A 97 -13.89 -7.32 1.45
C ASN A 97 -15.22 -6.58 1.61
N SER A 98 -15.71 -6.42 2.84
CA SER A 98 -16.94 -5.67 3.12
C SER A 98 -16.87 -4.21 2.64
N ASN A 99 -15.75 -3.53 2.88
CA ASN A 99 -15.53 -2.15 2.44
C ASN A 99 -15.33 -2.02 0.92
N PHE A 100 -14.77 -3.04 0.28
CA PHE A 100 -14.61 -3.09 -1.17
C PHE A 100 -15.98 -3.22 -1.87
N VAL A 101 -16.82 -4.11 -1.33
CA VAL A 101 -18.16 -4.42 -1.84
C VAL A 101 -19.16 -3.28 -1.61
N SER A 102 -19.10 -2.58 -0.47
CA SER A 102 -20.04 -1.48 -0.15
C SER A 102 -19.67 -0.13 -0.78
N LYS A 103 -18.46 0.03 -1.33
CA LYS A 103 -18.02 1.35 -1.82
C LYS A 103 -18.71 1.73 -3.13
N GLY A 104 -19.43 2.84 -3.11
CA GLY A 104 -20.04 3.44 -4.29
C GLY A 104 -21.56 3.33 -4.30
N THR A 105 -22.17 2.79 -3.23
CA THR A 105 -23.60 2.89 -2.99
C THR A 105 -23.99 4.34 -2.71
N SER A 106 -24.08 5.14 -3.77
CA SER A 106 -24.88 6.36 -3.79
C SER A 106 -26.32 5.94 -3.52
N LYS A 107 -27.01 6.61 -2.58
CA LYS A 107 -28.42 6.34 -2.24
C LYS A 107 -29.41 6.60 -3.41
N ASN A 108 -28.93 7.01 -4.58
CA ASN A 108 -29.75 7.32 -5.74
C ASN A 108 -29.30 6.50 -6.94
N SER A 109 -29.93 5.36 -7.14
CA SER A 109 -29.98 4.66 -8.43
C SER A 109 -31.17 3.69 -8.41
N TYR A 110 -32.37 4.28 -8.30
CA TYR A 110 -33.57 3.71 -8.91
C TYR A 110 -33.44 3.94 -10.41
N GLU A 111 -32.74 3.06 -11.13
CA GLU A 111 -33.04 2.79 -12.53
C GLU A 111 -32.21 1.61 -13.04
N ASN A 112 -32.89 0.74 -13.80
CA ASN A 112 -32.45 -0.52 -14.41
C ASN A 112 -32.47 -1.76 -13.49
N PHE A 113 -33.69 -2.12 -13.13
CA PHE A 113 -34.14 -3.38 -12.52
C PHE A 113 -34.11 -4.59 -13.49
N PHE A 114 -33.20 -4.61 -14.47
CA PHE A 114 -32.96 -5.84 -15.22
C PHE A 114 -32.01 -6.70 -14.38
N HIS A 115 -32.61 -7.54 -13.54
CA HIS A 115 -31.95 -8.54 -12.71
C HIS A 115 -31.08 -9.48 -13.55
N HIS A 116 -29.88 -9.03 -13.92
CA HIS A 116 -28.82 -9.95 -14.28
C HIS A 116 -28.44 -10.68 -12.99
N HIS A 117 -28.79 -11.95 -12.91
CA HIS A 117 -28.38 -12.81 -11.81
C HIS A 117 -26.91 -13.19 -12.03
N GLN A 118 -25.97 -12.26 -11.91
CA GLN A 118 -24.54 -12.63 -12.03
C GLN A 118 -24.03 -13.45 -10.83
N PHE A 119 -24.74 -13.41 -9.69
CA PHE A 119 -24.42 -14.16 -8.49
C PHE A 119 -25.25 -15.44 -8.43
N GLN A 120 -24.79 -16.48 -9.14
CA GLN A 120 -25.45 -17.78 -9.19
C GLN A 120 -24.64 -18.82 -8.43
N SER A 121 -25.31 -19.60 -7.58
CA SER A 121 -24.70 -20.78 -6.97
C SER A 121 -24.44 -21.82 -8.05
N GLY A 122 -23.30 -22.50 -7.97
CA GLY A 122 -22.92 -23.51 -8.95
C GLY A 122 -21.42 -23.73 -9.03
N THR A 123 -21.01 -24.34 -10.14
CA THR A 123 -19.58 -24.50 -10.46
C THR A 123 -19.06 -23.26 -11.17
N TRP A 124 -17.92 -22.77 -10.72
CA TRP A 124 -17.23 -21.61 -11.25
C TRP A 124 -15.81 -21.99 -11.67
N SER A 125 -15.28 -21.27 -12.64
CA SER A 125 -13.95 -21.41 -13.18
C SER A 125 -13.12 -20.19 -12.80
N GLY A 126 -12.08 -20.40 -11.98
CA GLY A 126 -11.15 -19.38 -11.54
C GLY A 126 -9.80 -19.51 -12.23
N GLN A 127 -9.20 -18.39 -12.63
CA GLN A 127 -7.80 -18.35 -13.07
C GLN A 127 -7.09 -17.11 -12.53
N TYR A 128 -5.79 -17.25 -12.31
CA TYR A 128 -4.99 -16.19 -11.70
C TYR A 128 -3.66 -16.01 -12.42
N TYR A 129 -3.15 -14.77 -12.41
CA TYR A 129 -1.86 -14.44 -13.02
C TYR A 129 -0.78 -14.37 -11.95
N GLN A 130 0.25 -15.21 -12.05
CA GLN A 130 1.38 -15.29 -11.13
C GLN A 130 2.65 -15.67 -11.90
N TYR A 131 3.81 -15.20 -11.44
CA TYR A 131 5.13 -15.53 -12.02
C TYR A 131 5.25 -15.32 -13.55
N GLY A 132 4.49 -14.37 -14.11
CA GLY A 132 4.52 -14.07 -15.54
C GLY A 132 3.62 -14.98 -16.40
N GLY A 133 2.80 -15.85 -15.80
CA GLY A 133 1.88 -16.73 -16.51
C GLY A 133 0.47 -16.75 -15.90
N TRP A 134 -0.50 -17.21 -16.69
CA TRP A 134 -1.83 -17.57 -16.21
C TRP A 134 -1.84 -19.01 -15.69
N HIS A 135 -2.43 -19.20 -14.52
CA HIS A 135 -2.66 -20.49 -13.89
C HIS A 135 -4.18 -20.77 -13.87
N GLY A 136 -4.57 -21.98 -14.21
CA GLY A 136 -5.96 -22.39 -14.40
C GLY A 136 -6.35 -22.55 -15.88
N PRO A 137 -7.65 -22.65 -16.19
CA PRO A 137 -8.79 -22.54 -15.28
C PRO A 137 -8.90 -23.69 -14.27
N TYR A 138 -9.23 -23.37 -13.01
CA TYR A 138 -9.55 -24.33 -11.96
C TYR A 138 -11.01 -24.23 -11.55
N ARG A 139 -11.65 -25.36 -11.30
CA ARG A 139 -13.07 -25.40 -10.91
C ARG A 139 -13.22 -25.24 -9.39
N CYS A 140 -14.18 -24.44 -8.97
CA CYS A 140 -14.62 -24.34 -7.58
C CYS A 140 -16.15 -24.31 -7.50
N SER A 141 -16.69 -24.72 -6.36
CA SER A 141 -18.10 -24.57 -6.02
C SER A 141 -18.28 -23.25 -5.28
N LEU A 142 -19.26 -22.45 -5.68
CA LEU A 142 -19.71 -21.27 -4.93
C LEU A 142 -21.20 -21.38 -4.63
N SER A 143 -21.59 -21.04 -3.41
CA SER A 143 -22.96 -20.98 -2.93
C SER A 143 -23.25 -19.57 -2.41
N PHE A 144 -24.17 -18.87 -3.08
CA PHE A 144 -24.56 -17.51 -2.74
C PHE A 144 -25.83 -17.51 -1.87
N ASN A 145 -25.78 -16.83 -0.74
CA ASN A 145 -26.93 -16.56 0.11
C ASN A 145 -27.42 -15.12 -0.13
N SER A 146 -28.57 -15.00 -0.80
CA SER A 146 -29.18 -13.71 -1.12
C SER A 146 -29.74 -12.95 0.07
N GLN A 147 -30.05 -13.62 1.18
CA GLN A 147 -30.57 -12.97 2.39
C GLN A 147 -29.45 -12.27 3.17
N LEU A 148 -28.28 -12.92 3.23
CA LEU A 148 -27.12 -12.44 3.99
C LEU A 148 -26.09 -11.73 3.13
N MET A 149 -26.25 -11.74 1.81
CA MET A 149 -25.28 -11.20 0.84
C MET A 149 -23.87 -11.77 1.07
N ASN A 150 -23.83 -13.08 1.36
CA ASN A 150 -22.61 -13.83 1.62
C ASN A 150 -22.44 -14.96 0.60
N VAL A 151 -21.20 -15.39 0.44
CA VAL A 151 -20.85 -16.48 -0.46
C VAL A 151 -19.91 -17.42 0.27
N SER A 152 -20.15 -18.71 0.14
CA SER A 152 -19.26 -19.76 0.63
C SER A 152 -18.90 -20.69 -0.53
N GLY A 153 -17.84 -21.48 -0.36
CA GLY A 153 -17.40 -22.37 -1.42
C GLY A 153 -16.19 -23.21 -1.08
N SER A 154 -15.78 -24.02 -2.03
CA SER A 154 -14.57 -24.83 -1.93
C SER A 154 -14.08 -25.26 -3.32
N GLY A 155 -12.82 -25.68 -3.39
CA GLY A 155 -12.22 -26.15 -4.63
C GLY A 155 -10.81 -26.68 -4.42
N VAL A 156 -10.17 -27.02 -5.53
CA VAL A 156 -8.79 -27.49 -5.58
C VAL A 156 -8.11 -26.84 -6.79
N ASP A 157 -6.88 -26.38 -6.62
CA ASP A 157 -5.99 -25.94 -7.70
C ASP A 157 -4.59 -26.54 -7.57
N ASP A 158 -3.63 -26.03 -8.34
CA ASP A 158 -2.22 -26.42 -8.31
C ASP A 158 -1.51 -26.12 -6.99
N ILE A 159 -2.03 -25.19 -6.16
CA ILE A 159 -1.50 -24.92 -4.83
C ILE A 159 -2.07 -25.93 -3.82
N GLY A 160 -3.37 -26.19 -3.84
CA GLY A 160 -3.99 -27.24 -3.01
C GLY A 160 -5.49 -27.10 -2.83
N SER A 161 -6.03 -27.83 -1.86
CA SER A 161 -7.45 -27.76 -1.49
C SER A 161 -7.73 -26.51 -0.67
N PHE A 162 -8.88 -25.89 -0.88
CA PHE A 162 -9.26 -24.66 -0.21
C PHE A 162 -10.76 -24.54 0.07
N THR A 163 -11.08 -23.69 1.04
CA THR A 163 -12.44 -23.16 1.26
C THR A 163 -12.48 -21.69 0.89
N ILE A 164 -13.69 -21.19 0.59
CA ILE A 164 -13.98 -19.79 0.28
C ILE A 164 -15.07 -19.31 1.22
N ASP A 165 -14.85 -18.13 1.80
CA ASP A 165 -15.87 -17.34 2.47
C ASP A 165 -15.80 -15.91 1.96
N GLY A 166 -16.94 -15.23 1.82
CA GLY A 166 -16.96 -13.89 1.25
C GLY A 166 -18.28 -13.17 1.36
N THR A 167 -18.30 -11.97 0.78
CA THR A 167 -19.48 -11.12 0.67
C THR A 167 -19.56 -10.53 -0.73
N TYR A 168 -20.77 -10.22 -1.17
CA TYR A 168 -21.02 -9.66 -2.49
C TYR A 168 -22.12 -8.59 -2.41
N SER A 169 -22.26 -7.79 -3.46
CA SER A 169 -23.33 -6.80 -3.58
C SER A 169 -23.92 -6.81 -4.97
N ASN A 170 -25.24 -6.95 -5.03
CA ASN A 170 -26.02 -6.80 -6.25
C ASN A 170 -25.96 -5.36 -6.78
N GLU A 171 -25.84 -4.37 -5.88
CA GLU A 171 -25.85 -2.95 -6.23
C GLU A 171 -24.54 -2.50 -6.88
N THR A 172 -23.41 -2.98 -6.35
CA THR A 172 -22.09 -2.57 -6.85
C THR A 172 -21.50 -3.57 -7.85
N HIS A 173 -22.18 -4.70 -8.06
CA HIS A 173 -21.71 -5.83 -8.86
C HIS A 173 -20.29 -6.28 -8.48
N ARG A 174 -19.99 -6.28 -7.18
CA ARG A 174 -18.69 -6.65 -6.63
C ARG A 174 -18.77 -7.84 -5.71
N ILE A 175 -17.67 -8.57 -5.64
CA ILE A 175 -17.48 -9.72 -4.76
C ILE A 175 -16.10 -9.66 -4.11
N GLY A 176 -16.08 -9.87 -2.80
CA GLY A 176 -14.86 -9.98 -2.01
C GLY A 176 -14.81 -11.36 -1.35
N LEU A 177 -13.81 -12.15 -1.71
CA LEU A 177 -13.61 -13.52 -1.24
C LEU A 177 -12.35 -13.61 -0.36
N THR A 178 -12.40 -14.52 0.59
CA THR A 178 -11.28 -15.00 1.39
C THR A 178 -11.15 -16.48 1.10
N LYS A 179 -10.09 -16.85 0.41
CA LYS A 179 -9.73 -18.23 0.10
C LYS A 179 -8.75 -18.72 1.15
N GLN A 180 -9.08 -19.80 1.84
CA GLN A 180 -8.25 -20.40 2.89
C GLN A 180 -7.75 -21.76 2.40
N TYR A 181 -6.45 -21.90 2.17
CA TYR A 181 -5.86 -23.20 1.83
C TYR A 181 -5.79 -24.13 3.05
N GLN A 182 -6.02 -25.41 2.81
CA GLN A 182 -5.88 -26.47 3.81
C GLN A 182 -4.43 -26.96 3.83
N LEU A 183 -3.76 -26.83 4.98
CA LEU A 183 -2.38 -27.25 5.15
C LEU A 183 -2.24 -28.76 4.87
N GLY A 184 -1.19 -29.15 4.15
CA GLY A 184 -0.90 -30.55 3.81
C GLY A 184 -1.57 -31.08 2.54
N THR A 185 -2.18 -30.19 1.74
CA THR A 185 -2.74 -30.53 0.42
C THR A 185 -1.96 -29.85 -0.70
N GLY A 186 -1.95 -30.43 -1.91
CA GLY A 186 -1.28 -29.85 -3.08
C GLY A 186 0.24 -29.70 -2.93
N ASP A 187 0.80 -28.60 -3.43
CA ASP A 187 2.25 -28.34 -3.41
C ASP A 187 2.69 -27.80 -2.02
N PRO A 188 3.46 -28.56 -1.22
CA PRO A 188 3.87 -28.15 0.12
C PRO A 188 4.82 -26.95 0.14
N SER A 189 5.48 -26.63 -0.99
CA SER A 189 6.36 -25.47 -1.09
C SER A 189 5.58 -24.15 -1.19
N GLN A 190 4.36 -24.21 -1.72
CA GLN A 190 3.47 -23.06 -1.93
C GLN A 190 2.32 -23.02 -0.91
N ASN A 191 1.73 -24.18 -0.59
CA ASN A 191 0.64 -24.29 0.36
C ASN A 191 1.11 -24.27 1.81
N LEU A 192 1.23 -23.06 2.34
CA LEU A 192 1.52 -22.81 3.74
C LEU A 192 0.27 -22.76 4.65
N GLY A 193 -0.88 -23.27 4.20
CA GLY A 193 -2.16 -23.17 4.92
C GLY A 193 -2.63 -21.71 5.07
N HIS A 194 -2.35 -20.87 4.08
CA HIS A 194 -2.50 -19.43 4.16
C HIS A 194 -3.80 -18.93 3.53
N GLN A 195 -4.12 -17.65 3.80
CA GLN A 195 -5.26 -16.96 3.20
C GLN A 195 -4.85 -16.15 1.98
N VAL A 196 -5.73 -16.15 0.99
CA VAL A 196 -5.67 -15.29 -0.20
C VAL A 196 -6.94 -14.45 -0.23
N ILE A 197 -6.79 -13.13 -0.27
CA ILE A 197 -7.91 -12.20 -0.43
C ILE A 197 -8.12 -11.95 -1.92
N ILE A 198 -9.36 -12.01 -2.39
CA ILE A 198 -9.71 -11.83 -3.80
C ILE A 198 -10.81 -10.78 -3.89
N GLN A 199 -10.61 -9.75 -4.72
CA GLN A 199 -11.56 -8.63 -4.88
C GLN A 199 -11.84 -8.42 -6.36
N LEU A 200 -13.09 -8.68 -6.76
CA LEU A 200 -13.51 -8.69 -8.16
C LEU A 200 -14.72 -7.79 -8.40
N THR A 201 -14.79 -7.24 -9.61
CA THR A 201 -15.95 -6.51 -10.13
C THR A 201 -16.47 -7.24 -11.36
N TRP A 202 -17.78 -7.26 -11.52
CA TRP A 202 -18.41 -7.82 -12.70
C TRP A 202 -17.97 -7.06 -13.97
N ASN A 203 -17.61 -7.80 -15.00
CA ASN A 203 -17.32 -7.28 -16.33
C ASN A 203 -18.39 -7.80 -17.29
N GLU A 204 -19.35 -6.95 -17.63
CA GLU A 204 -20.48 -7.27 -18.51
C GLU A 204 -20.04 -7.72 -19.91
N LYS A 205 -18.95 -7.15 -20.45
CA LYS A 205 -18.47 -7.47 -21.80
C LYS A 205 -17.96 -8.91 -21.89
N ASN A 206 -17.35 -9.39 -20.82
CA ASN A 206 -16.73 -10.71 -20.76
C ASN A 206 -17.60 -11.75 -20.04
N ASN A 207 -18.75 -11.33 -19.48
CA ASN A 207 -19.64 -12.15 -18.65
C ASN A 207 -18.89 -12.89 -17.52
N GLN A 208 -18.00 -12.17 -16.81
CA GLN A 208 -17.18 -12.73 -15.75
C GLN A 208 -16.79 -11.68 -14.71
N PHE A 209 -16.37 -12.12 -13.53
CA PHE A 209 -15.77 -11.26 -12.52
C PHE A 209 -14.27 -11.12 -12.75
N GLU A 210 -13.76 -9.89 -12.66
CA GLU A 210 -12.35 -9.57 -12.86
C GLU A 210 -11.82 -8.68 -11.73
N GLY A 211 -10.56 -8.88 -11.36
CA GLY A 211 -9.93 -8.05 -10.35
C GLY A 211 -8.57 -8.58 -9.93
N LYS A 212 -8.31 -8.57 -8.62
CA LYS A 212 -7.03 -8.97 -8.07
C LYS A 212 -7.15 -9.96 -6.93
N TRP A 213 -6.14 -10.81 -6.81
CA TRP A 213 -5.85 -11.59 -5.61
C TRP A 213 -4.67 -10.96 -4.86
N TYR A 214 -4.62 -11.20 -3.54
CA TYR A 214 -3.60 -10.71 -2.63
C TYR A 214 -3.24 -11.80 -1.64
N VAL A 215 -1.95 -12.02 -1.40
CA VAL A 215 -1.47 -12.98 -0.41
C VAL A 215 -0.39 -12.35 0.45
N GLN A 216 -0.44 -12.72 1.73
CA GLN A 216 0.58 -12.35 2.68
C GLN A 216 0.85 -13.49 3.65
N THR A 217 2.06 -14.01 3.59
CA THR A 217 2.58 -15.01 4.52
C THR A 217 3.93 -14.55 5.07
N LYS A 218 4.49 -15.31 6.02
CA LYS A 218 5.86 -15.06 6.49
C LYS A 218 6.91 -15.20 5.38
N LYS A 219 6.67 -16.06 4.38
CA LYS A 219 7.63 -16.41 3.32
C LYS A 219 7.37 -15.68 2.00
N TYR A 220 6.14 -15.26 1.74
CA TYR A 220 5.71 -14.76 0.44
C TYR A 220 4.68 -13.63 0.58
N HIS A 221 4.84 -12.61 -0.25
CA HIS A 221 3.91 -11.49 -0.41
C HIS A 221 3.69 -11.31 -1.91
N GLY A 222 2.44 -11.28 -2.35
CA GLY A 222 2.12 -11.19 -3.77
C GLY A 222 0.73 -10.64 -4.03
N ASP A 223 0.56 -10.06 -5.21
CA ASP A 223 -0.73 -9.74 -5.80
C ASP A 223 -0.69 -10.02 -7.30
N GLY A 224 -1.84 -10.25 -7.89
CA GLY A 224 -1.94 -10.54 -9.32
C GLY A 224 -3.37 -10.42 -9.82
N LYS A 225 -3.56 -10.53 -11.14
CA LYS A 225 -4.89 -10.52 -11.75
C LYS A 225 -5.63 -11.81 -11.41
N PHE A 226 -6.94 -11.71 -11.24
CA PHE A 226 -7.83 -12.86 -11.02
C PHE A 226 -9.07 -12.72 -11.88
N GLN A 227 -9.54 -13.82 -12.44
CA GLN A 227 -10.77 -13.92 -13.22
C GLN A 227 -11.61 -15.09 -12.71
N LEU A 228 -12.92 -14.89 -12.65
CA LEU A 228 -13.88 -15.86 -12.14
C LEU A 228 -15.12 -15.88 -13.02
N LYS A 229 -15.38 -17.01 -13.67
CA LYS A 229 -16.47 -17.18 -14.65
C LYS A 229 -17.38 -18.35 -14.27
N LEU A 230 -18.69 -18.18 -14.42
CA LEU A 230 -19.64 -19.26 -14.15
C LEU A 230 -19.46 -20.36 -15.20
N ASP A 231 -19.46 -21.62 -14.76
CA ASP A 231 -19.35 -22.77 -15.66
C ASP A 231 -20.76 -23.18 -16.14
N GLU A 232 -21.10 -22.80 -17.36
CA GLU A 232 -22.46 -22.95 -17.94
C GLU A 232 -22.85 -24.42 -18.21
N GLN A 233 -21.94 -25.39 -18.08
CA GLN A 233 -22.24 -26.81 -18.35
C GLN A 233 -23.33 -27.41 -17.44
N GLN A 234 -23.76 -26.74 -16.37
CA GLN A 234 -24.87 -27.20 -15.52
C GLN A 234 -26.27 -26.74 -16.00
N GLN A 235 -26.40 -25.79 -16.94
CA GLN A 235 -27.72 -25.33 -17.42
C GLN A 235 -28.34 -26.22 -18.50
N LEU A 236 -27.58 -27.17 -19.07
CA LEU A 236 -28.03 -28.04 -20.17
C LEU A 236 -28.42 -29.46 -19.74
N ARG A 237 -28.99 -29.66 -18.55
CA ARG A 237 -29.82 -30.84 -18.33
C ARG A 237 -31.28 -30.42 -18.51
N PRO A 238 -31.86 -30.60 -19.72
CA PRO A 238 -33.30 -30.47 -19.87
C PRO A 238 -33.93 -31.42 -18.86
N TYR A 239 -34.92 -30.91 -18.14
CA TYR A 239 -35.82 -31.71 -17.34
C TYR A 239 -36.40 -32.80 -18.26
N GLU A 240 -35.84 -34.01 -18.22
CA GLU A 240 -36.43 -35.17 -18.86
C GLU A 240 -37.70 -35.44 -18.06
N LYS A 241 -38.84 -34.97 -18.59
CA LYS A 241 -40.15 -35.23 -18.01
C LYS A 241 -40.31 -36.76 -17.96
N VAL A 242 -40.29 -37.30 -16.74
CA VAL A 242 -40.83 -38.62 -16.43
C VAL A 242 -42.35 -38.55 -16.47
#